data_AF-A0A815GU65-F1
#
_entry.id   AF-A0A815GU65-F1
#
_cell.length_a   1.000
_cell.length_b   1.000
_cell.length_c   1.000
_cell.angle_alpha   90.00
_cell.angle_beta   90.00
_cell.angle_gamma   90.00
#
_symmetry.space_group_name_H-M   'P 1'
#
loop_
_entity.id
_entity.type
_entity.pdbx_description
1 polymer ?
#
loop_
_entity_poly.entity_id
_entity_poly.type
_entity_poly.pdbx_seq_one_letter_code
_entity_poly.pdbx_strand_id
1 'polypeptide(L)'
;MIITTFLLYIFGLIFLIEPTLCTVSVDDSNTILISNGFVTCYSDHLVIHFYYFPFGDKTIKYKNIRSCELLSSNDLNFFETKSWGMAFSNIWWHLDIRRQWRSHYIVLNANQWPKIGVTMNDDDTITVYNIIKKKMII
;
A
#
# COMPACT_ATOMS: atom_id res chain seq x y z
N MET A 1 34.19 -35.75 50.02
CA MET A 1 32.77 -35.37 49.91
C MET A 1 32.65 -33.93 49.38
N ILE A 2 33.23 -33.62 48.21
CA ILE A 2 33.28 -32.24 47.63
C ILE A 2 33.00 -32.25 46.11
N ILE A 3 33.02 -33.41 45.44
CA ILE A 3 32.98 -33.50 43.97
C ILE A 3 31.55 -33.41 43.41
N THR A 4 30.51 -33.72 44.18
CA THR A 4 29.12 -33.75 43.69
C THR A 4 28.45 -32.38 43.65
N THR A 5 28.89 -31.42 44.47
CA THR A 5 28.31 -30.07 44.53
C THR A 5 28.77 -29.17 43.38
N PHE A 6 29.94 -29.44 42.79
CA PHE A 6 30.50 -28.60 41.71
C PHE A 6 29.87 -28.90 40.34
N LEU A 7 29.49 -30.14 40.08
CA LEU A 7 28.86 -30.56 38.82
C LEU A 7 27.41 -30.08 38.68
N LEU A 8 26.67 -29.99 39.78
CA LEU A 8 25.32 -29.39 39.80
C LEU A 8 25.35 -27.88 39.56
N TYR A 9 26.43 -27.20 39.99
CA TYR A 9 26.58 -25.76 39.77
C TYR A 9 26.86 -25.42 38.30
N ILE A 10 27.66 -26.24 37.61
CA ILE A 10 27.96 -26.05 36.18
C ILE A 10 26.75 -26.43 35.30
N PHE A 11 25.97 -27.46 35.67
CA PHE A 11 24.73 -27.78 34.94
C PHE A 11 23.60 -26.75 35.14
N GLY A 12 23.51 -26.14 36.33
CA GLY A 12 22.51 -25.10 36.63
C GLY A 12 22.78 -23.76 35.95
N LEU A 13 24.04 -23.45 35.64
CA LEU A 13 24.43 -22.19 34.99
C LEU A 13 24.22 -22.20 33.47
N ILE A 14 24.11 -23.37 32.85
CA ILE A 14 23.86 -23.50 31.41
C ILE A 14 22.37 -23.27 31.06
N PHE A 15 21.46 -23.42 32.03
CA PHE A 15 20.01 -23.33 31.82
C PHE A 15 19.40 -21.93 32.01
N LEU A 16 20.20 -20.92 32.38
CA LEU A 16 19.70 -19.56 32.69
C LEU A 16 19.95 -18.52 31.60
N ILE A 17 20.34 -18.96 30.41
CA ILE A 17 20.39 -18.09 29.24
C ILE A 17 19.41 -18.68 28.23
N GLU A 18 18.12 -18.46 28.46
CA GLU A 18 17.20 -18.45 27.33
C GLU A 18 17.71 -17.34 26.40
N PRO A 19 18.13 -17.66 25.15
CA PRO A 19 18.30 -16.60 24.18
C PRO A 19 16.90 -16.01 24.03
N THR A 20 16.71 -14.79 24.51
CA THR A 20 15.61 -13.96 24.04
C THR A 20 15.81 -13.86 22.54
N LEU A 21 15.11 -14.73 21.81
CA LEU A 21 14.85 -14.58 20.39
C LEU A 21 14.09 -13.27 20.28
N CYS A 22 14.84 -12.16 20.27
CA CYS A 22 14.43 -10.95 19.60
C CYS A 22 14.17 -11.38 18.17
N THR A 23 12.94 -11.76 17.89
CA THR A 23 12.40 -11.74 16.56
C THR A 23 12.49 -10.29 16.13
N VAL A 24 13.61 -9.95 15.49
CA VAL A 24 13.67 -8.78 14.62
C VAL A 24 12.54 -9.06 13.64
N SER A 25 11.40 -8.41 13.86
CA SER A 25 10.36 -8.33 12.86
C SER A 25 11.05 -7.67 11.69
N VAL A 26 11.40 -8.47 10.68
CA VAL A 26 11.74 -7.93 9.38
C VAL A 26 10.54 -7.07 9.03
N ASP A 27 10.77 -5.76 9.01
CA ASP A 27 9.74 -4.77 8.70
C ASP A 27 9.39 -4.94 7.24
N ASP A 28 8.52 -5.92 6.96
CA ASP A 28 8.06 -6.29 5.63
C ASP A 28 7.39 -5.12 4.92
N SER A 29 7.04 -4.03 5.64
CA SER A 29 6.37 -2.83 5.12
C SER A 29 7.09 -2.19 3.93
N ASN A 30 8.42 -2.35 3.82
CA ASN A 30 9.19 -1.79 2.69
C ASN A 30 9.36 -2.75 1.50
N THR A 31 8.79 -3.95 1.55
CA THR A 31 8.84 -4.89 0.43
C THR A 31 7.93 -4.41 -0.70
N ILE A 32 8.54 -4.02 -1.83
CA ILE A 32 7.84 -3.59 -3.05
C ILE A 32 7.24 -4.80 -3.75
N LEU A 33 5.93 -4.75 -4.01
CA LEU A 33 5.20 -5.77 -4.79
C LEU A 33 5.14 -5.40 -6.27
N ILE A 34 4.91 -4.12 -6.58
CA ILE A 34 4.93 -3.56 -7.92
C ILE A 34 5.22 -2.06 -7.84
N SER A 35 5.90 -1.52 -8.84
CA SER A 35 6.14 -0.07 -8.99
C SER A 35 6.01 0.32 -10.46
N ASN A 36 5.27 1.40 -10.70
CA ASN A 36 5.14 2.04 -12.00
C ASN A 36 5.22 3.57 -11.82
N GLY A 37 5.09 4.32 -12.92
CA GLY A 37 5.24 5.78 -12.88
C GLY A 37 4.21 6.55 -12.03
N PHE A 38 3.09 5.93 -11.65
CA PHE A 38 2.01 6.57 -10.90
C PHE A 38 1.75 5.92 -9.54
N VAL A 39 2.07 4.64 -9.36
CA VAL A 39 1.80 3.90 -8.13
C VAL A 39 2.94 2.94 -7.81
N THR A 40 3.29 2.90 -6.53
CA THR A 40 4.09 1.82 -5.95
C THR A 40 3.28 1.13 -4.86
N CYS A 41 3.09 -0.19 -4.99
CA CYS A 41 2.45 -1.01 -3.97
C CYS A 41 3.52 -1.70 -3.14
N TYR A 42 3.49 -1.45 -1.84
CA TYR A 42 4.28 -2.14 -0.84
C TYR A 42 3.44 -3.24 -0.17
N SER A 43 4.03 -3.97 0.77
CA SER A 43 3.36 -5.08 1.44
C SER A 43 2.20 -4.64 2.35
N ASP A 44 2.27 -3.46 2.97
CA ASP A 44 1.30 -2.94 3.96
C ASP A 44 0.64 -1.62 3.54
N HIS A 45 1.20 -0.93 2.55
CA HIS A 45 0.68 0.34 2.03
C HIS A 45 0.87 0.47 0.52
N LEU A 46 0.21 1.47 -0.06
CA LEU A 46 0.46 1.91 -1.43
C LEU A 46 0.83 3.39 -1.42
N VAL A 47 1.66 3.79 -2.39
CA VAL A 47 2.08 5.15 -2.64
C VAL A 47 1.56 5.57 -4.01
N ILE A 48 0.84 6.68 -4.08
CA ILE A 48 0.37 7.30 -5.33
C ILE A 48 1.28 8.49 -5.61
N HIS A 49 2.03 8.40 -6.70
CA HIS A 49 2.94 9.44 -7.15
C HIS A 49 2.19 10.61 -7.79
N PHE A 50 2.78 11.80 -7.70
CA PHE A 50 2.20 13.04 -8.27
C PHE A 50 0.77 13.34 -7.75
N TYR A 51 0.46 12.88 -6.53
CA TYR A 51 -0.85 13.12 -5.93
C TYR A 51 -1.01 14.58 -5.49
N TYR A 52 0.03 15.14 -4.87
CA TYR A 52 0.09 16.53 -4.43
C TYR A 52 0.91 17.39 -5.40
N PHE A 53 0.67 17.25 -6.70
CA PHE A 53 1.40 18.01 -7.73
C PHE A 53 1.44 19.53 -7.40
N PRO A 54 2.59 20.23 -7.57
CA PRO A 54 3.84 19.77 -8.18
C PRO A 54 4.77 18.92 -7.30
N PHE A 55 4.49 18.76 -6.00
CA PHE A 55 5.40 18.06 -5.09
C PHE A 55 4.67 17.14 -4.14
N GLY A 56 5.06 15.86 -4.17
CA GLY A 56 4.70 14.92 -3.14
C GLY A 56 3.70 13.86 -3.55
N ASP A 57 3.78 12.78 -2.80
CA ASP A 57 3.07 11.55 -3.03
C ASP A 57 2.06 11.33 -1.90
N LYS A 58 1.09 10.47 -2.16
CA LYS A 58 0.12 10.06 -1.14
C LYS A 58 0.32 8.62 -0.74
N THR A 59 0.64 8.42 0.53
CA THR A 59 0.74 7.10 1.14
C THR A 59 -0.59 6.69 1.77
N ILE A 60 -1.07 5.49 1.47
CA ILE A 60 -2.32 4.95 1.98
C ILE A 60 -2.08 3.52 2.47
N LYS A 61 -2.28 3.28 3.76
CA LYS A 61 -2.27 1.93 4.32
C LYS A 61 -3.49 1.16 3.85
N TYR A 62 -3.33 -0.11 3.45
CA TYR A 62 -4.46 -0.90 2.93
C TYR A 62 -5.62 -0.99 3.91
N LYS A 63 -5.34 -1.07 5.22
CA LYS A 63 -6.34 -1.07 6.30
C LYS A 63 -7.26 0.16 6.34
N ASN A 64 -6.84 1.28 5.75
CA ASN A 64 -7.63 2.50 5.69
C ASN A 64 -8.59 2.52 4.48
N ILE A 65 -8.41 1.59 3.53
CA ILE A 65 -9.22 1.49 2.32
C ILE A 65 -10.50 0.72 2.66
N ARG A 66 -11.65 1.38 2.54
CA ARG A 66 -12.99 0.82 2.77
C ARG A 66 -13.57 0.19 1.52
N SER A 67 -13.33 0.80 0.36
CA SER A 67 -13.72 0.24 -0.93
C SER A 67 -12.68 0.55 -1.99
N CYS A 68 -12.57 -0.36 -2.96
CA CYS A 68 -11.74 -0.27 -4.15
C CYS A 68 -12.60 -0.75 -5.32
N GLU A 69 -12.83 0.13 -6.28
CA GLU A 69 -13.69 -0.10 -7.45
C GLU A 69 -12.86 0.08 -8.71
N LEU A 70 -12.98 -0.86 -9.65
CA LEU A 70 -12.42 -0.76 -11.00
C LEU A 70 -13.54 -0.32 -11.93
N LEU A 71 -13.40 0.85 -12.55
CA LEU A 71 -14.43 1.48 -13.37
C LEU A 71 -13.91 1.77 -14.78
N SER A 72 -14.82 1.87 -15.75
CA SER A 72 -14.49 2.21 -17.12
C SER A 72 -14.42 3.72 -17.29
N SER A 73 -13.41 4.23 -18.01
CA SER A 73 -13.30 5.65 -18.33
C SER A 73 -14.49 6.18 -19.14
N ASN A 74 -15.22 5.30 -19.84
CA ASN A 74 -16.44 5.68 -20.56
C ASN A 74 -17.58 6.11 -19.62
N ASP A 75 -17.50 5.75 -18.34
CA ASP A 75 -18.51 6.12 -17.32
C ASP A 75 -18.29 7.55 -16.78
N LEU A 76 -17.15 8.19 -17.11
CA LEU A 76 -16.84 9.55 -16.70
C LEU A 76 -17.33 10.55 -17.73
N ASN A 77 -18.11 11.54 -17.29
CA ASN A 77 -18.45 12.66 -18.15
C ASN A 77 -17.22 13.54 -18.38
N PHE A 78 -17.16 14.23 -19.53
CA PHE A 78 -16.07 15.16 -19.85
C PHE A 78 -15.82 16.19 -18.73
N PHE A 79 -16.90 16.72 -18.13
CA PHE A 79 -16.85 17.68 -17.02
C PHE A 79 -16.39 17.10 -15.67
N GLU A 80 -16.32 15.78 -15.55
CA GLU A 80 -15.84 15.06 -14.37
C GLU A 80 -14.35 14.73 -14.47
N THR A 81 -13.73 15.06 -15.62
CA THR A 81 -12.33 14.78 -15.90
C THR A 81 -11.46 16.03 -15.91
N LYS A 82 -10.34 15.97 -15.19
CA LYS A 82 -9.27 16.96 -15.05
C LYS A 82 -7.96 16.21 -14.87
N SER A 83 -6.92 16.52 -15.62
CA SER A 83 -5.61 15.82 -15.52
C SER A 83 -5.04 15.72 -14.10
N TRP A 84 -5.41 16.63 -13.19
CA TRP A 84 -5.08 16.59 -11.76
C TRP A 84 -6.14 17.31 -10.91
N GLY A 85 -6.27 16.90 -9.64
CA GLY A 85 -7.15 17.53 -8.66
C GLY A 85 -8.59 17.06 -8.76
N MET A 86 -9.53 17.91 -8.33
CA MET A 86 -10.97 17.63 -8.37
C MET A 86 -11.67 18.53 -9.40
N ALA A 87 -12.62 17.94 -10.13
CA ALA A 87 -13.55 18.63 -11.02
C ALA A 87 -14.92 18.81 -10.33
N PHE A 88 -16.03 18.57 -11.02
CA PHE A 88 -17.38 18.51 -10.43
C PHE A 88 -17.74 17.14 -9.85
N SER A 89 -16.79 16.22 -9.75
CA SER A 89 -16.94 14.90 -9.13
C SER A 89 -16.33 14.86 -7.73
N ASN A 90 -16.74 13.90 -6.90
CA ASN A 90 -16.17 13.68 -5.56
C ASN A 90 -14.85 12.89 -5.57
N ILE A 91 -14.12 12.93 -6.70
CA ILE A 91 -12.91 12.15 -6.95
C ILE A 91 -11.74 13.12 -7.15
N TRP A 92 -10.70 12.97 -6.32
CA TRP A 92 -9.43 13.68 -6.48
C TRP A 92 -8.42 12.80 -7.21
N TRP A 93 -7.91 13.32 -8.31
CA TRP A 93 -6.98 12.64 -9.19
C TRP A 93 -5.54 13.07 -8.91
N HIS A 94 -4.60 12.13 -8.96
CA HIS A 94 -3.19 12.47 -9.16
C HIS A 94 -2.97 13.02 -10.57
N LEU A 95 -1.80 13.62 -10.81
CA LEU A 95 -1.48 14.09 -12.15
C LEU A 95 -1.26 12.90 -13.09
N ASP A 96 -2.10 12.81 -14.13
CA ASP A 96 -1.90 11.97 -15.32
C ASP A 96 -2.36 12.75 -16.56
N ILE A 97 -1.41 13.26 -17.34
CA ILE A 97 -1.69 14.00 -18.58
C ILE A 97 -2.34 13.10 -19.63
N ARG A 98 -2.05 11.79 -19.58
CA ARG A 98 -2.54 10.81 -20.54
C ARG A 98 -3.87 10.19 -20.14
N ARG A 99 -4.53 10.71 -19.10
CA ARG A 99 -5.71 10.06 -18.52
C ARG A 99 -6.85 9.84 -19.51
N GLN A 100 -7.09 10.80 -20.40
CA GLN A 100 -8.13 10.71 -21.42
C GLN A 100 -7.96 9.52 -22.39
N TRP A 101 -6.78 8.90 -22.42
CA TRP A 101 -6.48 7.73 -23.24
C TRP A 101 -6.43 6.43 -22.43
N ARG A 102 -6.84 6.45 -21.16
CA ARG A 102 -6.90 5.24 -20.31
C ARG A 102 -8.28 4.63 -20.44
N SER A 103 -8.36 3.31 -20.51
CA SER A 103 -9.64 2.60 -20.61
C SER A 103 -10.28 2.39 -19.25
N HIS A 104 -9.46 2.25 -18.21
CA HIS A 104 -9.90 1.95 -16.85
C HIS A 104 -9.27 2.87 -15.81
N TYR A 105 -9.93 2.99 -14.66
CA TYR A 105 -9.40 3.67 -13.50
C TYR A 105 -9.84 2.99 -12.21
N ILE A 106 -9.11 3.27 -11.13
CA ILE A 106 -9.41 2.77 -9.79
C ILE A 106 -9.95 3.91 -8.95
N VAL A 107 -11.04 3.67 -8.23
CA VAL A 107 -11.54 4.57 -7.18
C VAL A 107 -11.33 3.93 -5.82
N LEU A 108 -10.62 4.65 -4.96
CA LEU A 108 -10.34 4.26 -3.58
C LEU A 108 -11.13 5.15 -2.62
N ASN A 109 -11.90 4.51 -1.74
CA ASN A 109 -12.50 5.15 -0.57
C ASN A 109 -11.62 4.85 0.65
N ALA A 110 -10.67 5.73 0.96
CA ALA A 110 -9.70 5.53 2.03
C ALA A 110 -10.07 6.25 3.34
N ASN A 111 -11.33 6.15 3.77
CA ASN A 111 -11.87 6.82 4.97
C ASN A 111 -11.57 8.33 5.04
N GLN A 112 -11.58 8.98 3.88
CA GLN A 112 -11.34 10.41 3.76
C GLN A 112 -12.20 10.97 2.63
N TRP A 113 -12.50 12.26 2.73
CA TRP A 113 -13.07 13.02 1.63
C TRP A 113 -11.98 13.89 1.02
N PRO A 114 -11.87 13.96 -0.32
CA PRO A 114 -12.63 13.22 -1.34
C PRO A 114 -12.19 11.77 -1.54
N LYS A 115 -12.93 11.01 -2.39
CA LYS A 115 -12.46 9.72 -2.91
C LYS A 115 -11.21 9.95 -3.76
N ILE A 116 -10.38 8.93 -3.87
CA ILE A 116 -9.13 9.00 -4.64
C ILE A 116 -9.30 8.28 -5.96
N GLY A 117 -9.04 8.98 -7.05
CA GLY A 117 -8.99 8.41 -8.39
C GLY A 117 -7.55 8.16 -8.82
N VAL A 118 -7.30 6.97 -9.34
CA VAL A 118 -5.97 6.54 -9.79
C VAL A 118 -6.05 6.00 -11.21
N THR A 119 -5.15 6.47 -12.07
CA THR A 119 -5.01 6.02 -13.45
C THR A 119 -3.55 5.67 -13.77
N MET A 120 -3.38 4.68 -14.63
CA MET A 120 -2.09 4.19 -15.09
C MET A 120 -2.29 3.46 -16.43
N ASN A 121 -1.31 2.71 -16.92
CA ASN A 121 -1.56 1.85 -18.10
C ASN A 121 -2.64 0.82 -17.77
N ASP A 122 -3.39 0.37 -18.78
CA ASP A 122 -4.55 -0.50 -18.55
C ASP A 122 -4.14 -1.84 -17.89
N ASP A 123 -3.04 -2.45 -18.34
CA ASP A 123 -2.50 -3.69 -17.74
C ASP A 123 -2.05 -3.50 -16.28
N ASP A 124 -1.40 -2.37 -16.00
CA ASP A 124 -0.97 -1.99 -14.65
C ASP A 124 -2.18 -1.75 -13.74
N THR A 125 -3.25 -1.14 -14.28
CA THR A 125 -4.47 -0.83 -13.55
C THR A 125 -5.12 -2.11 -13.01
N ILE A 126 -5.25 -3.13 -13.85
CA ILE A 126 -5.82 -4.43 -13.46
C ILE A 126 -4.94 -5.10 -12.40
N THR A 127 -3.61 -5.08 -12.60
CA THR A 127 -2.65 -5.69 -11.68
C THR A 127 -2.69 -5.04 -10.30
N VAL A 128 -2.61 -3.71 -10.24
CA VAL A 128 -2.67 -2.93 -8.99
C VAL A 128 -4.02 -3.10 -8.31
N TYR A 129 -5.13 -3.10 -9.05
CA TYR A 129 -6.46 -3.36 -8.50
C TYR A 129 -6.52 -4.71 -7.78
N ASN A 130 -6.01 -5.78 -8.39
CA ASN A 130 -5.99 -7.12 -7.80
C ASN A 130 -5.13 -7.19 -6.53
N ILE A 131 -3.98 -6.50 -6.51
CA ILE A 131 -3.12 -6.40 -5.33
C ILE A 131 -3.85 -5.69 -4.19
N ILE A 132 -4.45 -4.53 -4.46
CA ILE A 132 -5.21 -3.76 -3.45
C ILE A 132 -6.36 -4.60 -2.90
N LYS A 133 -7.15 -5.24 -3.78
CA LYS A 133 -8.28 -6.10 -3.36
C LYS A 133 -7.82 -7.24 -2.46
N LYS A 134 -6.73 -7.92 -2.80
CA LYS A 134 -6.16 -8.99 -1.98
C LYS A 134 -5.72 -8.47 -0.60
N LYS A 135 -5.10 -7.29 -0.57
CA LYS A 135 -4.55 -6.69 0.66
C LYS A 135 -5.58 -6.04 1.57
N MET A 136 -6.78 -5.73 1.08
CA MET A 136 -7.88 -5.20 1.89
C MET A 136 -8.60 -6.27 2.73
N ILE A 137 -8.52 -7.55 2.35
CA ILE A 137 -9.25 -8.66 3.00
C ILE A 137 -8.47 -9.24 4.19
N ILE A 138 -7.16 -9.00 4.22
CA ILE A 138 -6.22 -9.50 5.22
C ILE A 138 -6.11 -8.48 6.36
#